data_AF-A0A317F462-F1
#
_entry.id   AF-A0A317F462-F1
#
_cell.length_a   1.000
_cell.length_b   1.000
_cell.length_c   1.000
_cell.angle_alpha   90.00
_cell.angle_beta   90.00
_cell.angle_gamma   90.00
#
_symmetry.space_group_name_H-M   'P 1'
#
loop_
_entity.id
_entity.type
_entity.pdbx_description
1 polymer ?
#
loop_
_entity_poly.entity_id
_entity_poly.type
_entity_poly.pdbx_seq_one_letter_code
_entity_poly.pdbx_strand_id
1 'polypeptide(L)'
;MENRLVDKIYTSRIGDIAFRKIVSCLPQTPIFEVAFKMAEHKTSCLFIKDEQDNFLGFVTDITLRDKVIARQLNTQLAIREVMDVNIVTISPDAFVYEAILMMFGKKSRYLLVNDNGNYLGFLSRNRLLSEQAESPLVFIQSVKSAVNTTDLKSKWQKVPGIVAQLLERGVHAKIVNEVVTTIADTISLKIIEEVIAKLGPPPAKFVFMVLGSEGRKELSLKTDQDNAIIYEDTTEEDRAGVRSYFLDFAEQVSDKLNYVGFVYCDGDYMASNPNWTHSLEHWKYNYKNWIEEALPEAAVKFAAFFDCRAIYGDLTIMEKLRSFVDEELQKPIEKFYVYLAKNALLYEPPLTYFKHIRTQKIAKKEVFDIKTAMTPIVDLARVYALQNRIFQKENTGERLKTLKDLGVFTEQQFDELSQAYYYLMGLRLKHQAKLITEDHIAPNNFIEIDALTKIEKVTLVEIFKTILNFQSGIRMKFTNTLG
;
A
#
# COMPACT_ATOMS: atom_id res chain seq x y z
N MET A 1 -23.69 -2.09 21.71
CA MET A 1 -23.11 -1.00 20.90
C MET A 1 -23.89 -0.95 19.61
N GLU A 2 -24.95 -0.13 19.63
CA GLU A 2 -25.86 0.04 18.50
C GLU A 2 -25.18 0.74 17.33
N ASN A 3 -25.52 0.23 16.15
CA ASN A 3 -25.39 0.73 14.78
C ASN A 3 -24.77 2.14 14.55
N ARG A 4 -23.44 2.29 14.74
CA ARG A 4 -22.65 3.48 14.31
C ARG A 4 -22.80 3.84 12.82
N LEU A 5 -23.31 2.92 11.99
CA LEU A 5 -23.45 3.06 10.53
C LEU A 5 -24.54 4.06 10.13
N VAL A 6 -25.67 4.06 10.86
CA VAL A 6 -26.82 4.93 10.58
C VAL A 6 -26.40 6.37 10.85
N ASP A 7 -25.73 6.62 11.97
CA ASP A 7 -25.41 7.98 12.43
C ASP A 7 -24.57 8.81 11.46
N LYS A 8 -23.59 8.23 10.74
CA LYS A 8 -22.70 9.03 9.88
C LYS A 8 -23.37 9.64 8.65
N ILE A 9 -24.30 8.93 8.01
CA ILE A 9 -25.02 9.43 6.83
C ILE A 9 -25.95 10.60 7.21
N TYR A 10 -26.52 10.55 8.42
CA TYR A 10 -27.42 11.60 8.93
C TYR A 10 -26.68 12.77 9.60
N THR A 11 -25.39 12.64 9.92
CA THR A 11 -24.61 13.68 10.60
C THR A 11 -23.52 14.34 9.75
N SER A 12 -23.00 13.66 8.71
CA SER A 12 -21.95 14.22 7.84
C SER A 12 -22.53 15.25 6.85
N ARG A 13 -21.80 16.33 6.61
CA ARG A 13 -22.15 17.34 5.60
C ARG A 13 -21.42 17.10 4.29
N ILE A 14 -21.92 17.69 3.21
CA ILE A 14 -21.29 17.63 1.89
C ILE A 14 -19.91 18.28 1.91
N GLY A 15 -19.73 19.39 2.65
CA GLY A 15 -18.47 20.09 2.87
C GLY A 15 -17.35 19.23 3.44
N ASP A 16 -17.70 18.17 4.18
CA ASP A 16 -16.73 17.25 4.78
C ASP A 16 -16.17 16.22 3.78
N ILE A 17 -16.75 16.16 2.57
CA ILE A 17 -16.36 15.23 1.51
C ILE A 17 -15.56 15.98 0.45
N ALA A 18 -14.36 15.48 0.12
CA ALA A 18 -13.55 16.06 -0.94
C ALA A 18 -14.28 16.06 -2.31
N PHE A 19 -14.27 17.22 -2.97
CA PHE A 19 -14.90 17.43 -4.27
C PHE A 19 -13.93 17.21 -5.44
N ARG A 20 -14.46 16.79 -6.59
CA ARG A 20 -13.70 16.86 -7.84
C ARG A 20 -13.75 18.28 -8.39
N LYS A 21 -12.62 18.75 -8.94
CA LYS A 21 -12.56 20.01 -9.68
C LYS A 21 -13.49 19.96 -10.88
N ILE A 22 -14.14 21.09 -11.18
CA ILE A 22 -15.06 21.19 -12.31
C ILE A 22 -14.24 21.23 -13.61
N VAL A 23 -14.39 20.19 -14.42
CA VAL A 23 -13.90 20.17 -15.80
C VAL A 23 -15.01 20.73 -16.67
N SER A 24 -14.70 21.71 -17.51
CA SER A 24 -15.71 22.39 -18.33
C SER A 24 -15.24 22.80 -19.72
N CYS A 25 -16.22 23.07 -20.60
CA CYS A 25 -16.00 23.62 -21.93
C CYS A 25 -17.14 24.57 -22.34
N LEU A 26 -16.95 25.27 -23.46
CA LEU A 26 -17.98 26.11 -24.07
C LEU A 26 -19.03 25.25 -24.81
N PRO A 27 -20.27 25.73 -24.98
CA PRO A 27 -21.35 24.98 -25.63
C PRO A 27 -21.08 24.68 -27.12
N GLN A 28 -20.20 25.44 -27.76
CA GLN A 28 -19.80 25.30 -29.17
C GLN A 28 -18.67 24.28 -29.36
N THR A 29 -18.00 23.83 -28.29
CA THR A 29 -16.91 22.85 -28.39
C THR A 29 -17.40 21.58 -29.10
N PRO A 30 -16.68 21.08 -30.13
CA PRO A 30 -17.05 19.86 -30.82
C PRO A 30 -17.14 18.66 -29.88
N ILE A 31 -18.09 17.76 -30.12
CA ILE A 31 -18.32 16.57 -29.29
C ILE A 31 -17.04 15.73 -29.14
N PHE A 32 -16.25 15.56 -30.20
CA PHE A 32 -15.01 14.77 -30.12
C PHE A 32 -13.96 15.41 -29.18
N GLU A 33 -13.83 16.73 -29.18
CA GLU A 33 -12.92 17.46 -28.27
C GLU A 33 -13.38 17.33 -26.82
N VAL A 34 -14.70 17.34 -26.59
CA VAL A 34 -15.26 17.11 -25.25
C VAL A 34 -14.93 15.71 -24.75
N ALA A 35 -15.08 14.69 -25.59
CA ALA A 35 -14.69 13.32 -25.25
C ALA A 35 -13.18 13.20 -24.98
N PHE A 36 -12.35 13.88 -25.77
CA PHE A 36 -10.91 13.95 -25.55
C PHE A 36 -10.57 14.58 -24.19
N LYS A 37 -11.18 15.74 -23.86
CA LYS A 37 -11.01 16.40 -22.55
C LYS A 37 -11.46 15.51 -21.39
N MET A 38 -12.57 14.78 -21.54
CA MET A 38 -13.04 13.83 -20.54
C MET A 38 -12.01 12.71 -20.27
N ALA A 39 -11.42 12.17 -21.34
CA ALA A 39 -10.38 11.14 -21.25
C ALA A 39 -9.10 11.68 -20.61
N GLU A 40 -8.61 12.84 -21.06
CA GLU A 40 -7.43 13.52 -20.53
C GLU A 40 -7.56 13.78 -19.02
N HIS A 41 -8.72 14.29 -18.59
CA HIS A 41 -9.00 14.61 -17.19
C HIS A 41 -9.49 13.41 -16.37
N LYS A 42 -9.55 12.21 -16.97
CA LYS A 42 -10.07 10.97 -16.35
C LYS A 42 -11.41 11.19 -15.63
N THR A 43 -12.33 11.93 -16.27
CA THR A 43 -13.66 12.26 -15.73
C THR A 43 -14.78 11.68 -16.57
N SER A 44 -15.80 11.13 -15.90
CA SER A 44 -17.02 10.61 -16.53
C SER A 44 -18.15 11.64 -16.64
N CYS A 45 -17.88 12.88 -16.22
CA CYS A 45 -18.79 14.01 -16.34
C CYS A 45 -17.99 15.28 -16.65
N LEU A 46 -18.45 16.06 -17.63
CA LEU A 46 -17.91 17.37 -17.99
C LEU A 46 -19.06 18.38 -18.04
N PHE A 47 -18.85 19.55 -17.47
CA PHE A 47 -19.86 20.61 -17.39
C PHE A 47 -19.73 21.60 -18.55
N ILE A 48 -20.85 22.08 -19.07
CA ILE A 48 -20.89 23.07 -20.14
C ILE A 48 -21.23 24.40 -19.51
N LYS A 49 -20.38 25.42 -19.73
CA LYS A 49 -20.59 26.78 -19.24
C LYS A 49 -20.52 27.80 -20.37
N ASP A 50 -21.24 28.91 -20.24
CA ASP A 50 -21.11 30.04 -21.15
C ASP A 50 -19.85 30.89 -20.84
N GLU A 51 -19.66 31.96 -21.61
CA GLU A 51 -18.55 32.91 -21.42
C GLU A 51 -18.68 33.73 -20.13
N GLN A 52 -19.84 33.72 -19.48
CA GLN A 52 -20.14 34.39 -18.21
C GLN A 52 -20.05 33.43 -17.02
N ASP A 53 -19.48 32.23 -17.20
CA ASP A 53 -19.35 31.17 -16.18
C ASP A 53 -20.69 30.60 -15.65
N ASN A 54 -21.80 30.80 -16.37
CA ASN A 54 -23.06 30.13 -16.04
C ASN A 54 -23.05 28.69 -16.56
N PHE A 55 -23.36 27.73 -15.69
CA PHE A 55 -23.49 26.33 -16.08
C PHE A 55 -24.79 26.07 -16.83
N LEU A 56 -24.69 25.68 -18.10
CA LEU A 56 -25.81 25.46 -19.02
C LEU A 56 -26.24 23.98 -19.10
N GLY A 57 -25.29 23.07 -18.88
CA GLY A 57 -25.56 21.64 -18.91
C GLY A 57 -24.35 20.80 -18.51
N PHE A 58 -24.47 19.50 -18.69
CA PHE A 58 -23.37 18.55 -18.52
C PHE A 58 -23.47 17.41 -19.54
N VAL A 59 -22.34 16.73 -19.74
CA VAL A 59 -22.26 15.52 -20.55
C VAL A 59 -21.61 14.40 -19.73
N THR A 60 -22.05 13.17 -19.96
CA THR A 60 -21.48 11.97 -19.32
C THR A 60 -21.15 10.92 -20.37
N ASP A 61 -20.43 9.86 -19.97
CA ASP A 61 -20.17 8.70 -20.84
C ASP A 61 -21.47 8.09 -21.39
N ILE A 62 -22.55 8.11 -20.60
CA ILE A 62 -23.89 7.65 -21.01
C ILE A 62 -24.45 8.56 -22.10
N THR A 63 -24.30 9.88 -21.94
CA THR A 63 -24.75 10.86 -22.95
C THR A 63 -24.02 10.64 -24.27
N LEU A 64 -22.69 10.48 -24.25
CA LEU A 64 -21.89 10.22 -25.45
C LEU A 64 -22.27 8.88 -26.10
N ARG A 65 -22.37 7.81 -25.31
CA ARG A 65 -22.75 6.49 -25.83
C ARG A 65 -24.15 6.48 -26.44
N ASP A 66 -25.14 7.01 -25.73
CA ASP A 66 -26.55 6.84 -26.09
C ASP A 66 -27.04 7.88 -27.13
N LYS A 67 -26.52 9.12 -27.09
CA LYS A 67 -26.93 10.19 -28.01
C LYS A 67 -25.98 10.39 -29.19
N VAL A 68 -24.70 10.05 -29.06
CA VAL A 68 -23.70 10.25 -30.11
C VAL A 68 -23.41 8.94 -30.83
N ILE A 69 -22.84 7.96 -30.12
CA ILE A 69 -22.36 6.70 -30.74
C ILE A 69 -23.52 5.85 -31.26
N ALA A 70 -24.52 5.56 -30.41
CA ALA A 70 -25.66 4.73 -30.77
C ALA A 70 -26.49 5.32 -31.93
N ARG A 71 -26.42 6.64 -32.12
CA ARG A 71 -27.12 7.37 -33.19
C ARG A 71 -26.24 7.75 -34.38
N GLN A 72 -24.95 7.37 -34.33
CA GLN A 72 -23.95 7.73 -35.34
C GLN A 72 -23.92 9.24 -35.64
N LEU A 73 -24.10 10.07 -34.60
CA LEU A 73 -24.11 11.52 -34.75
C LEU A 73 -22.71 12.01 -35.16
N ASN A 74 -22.66 12.99 -36.07
CA ASN A 74 -21.40 13.62 -36.45
C ASN A 74 -20.73 14.28 -35.23
N THR A 75 -19.55 13.80 -34.87
CA THR A 75 -18.81 14.24 -33.68
C THR A 75 -18.18 15.64 -33.82
N GLN A 76 -18.23 16.23 -35.02
CA GLN A 76 -17.86 17.63 -35.27
C GLN A 76 -18.94 18.64 -34.83
N LEU A 77 -20.16 18.17 -34.56
CA LEU A 77 -21.22 19.05 -34.06
C LEU A 77 -20.90 19.55 -32.65
N ALA A 78 -21.50 20.69 -32.29
CA ALA A 78 -21.35 21.32 -31.00
C ALA A 78 -21.94 20.46 -29.86
N ILE A 79 -21.28 20.44 -28.70
CA ILE A 79 -21.72 19.65 -27.55
C ILE A 79 -23.11 20.03 -27.03
N ARG A 80 -23.52 21.30 -27.20
CA ARG A 80 -24.85 21.78 -26.81
C ARG A 80 -26.00 20.98 -27.45
N GLU A 81 -25.77 20.36 -28.60
CA GLU A 81 -26.78 19.57 -29.33
C GLU A 81 -27.14 18.26 -28.60
N VAL A 82 -26.26 17.78 -27.70
CA VAL A 82 -26.44 16.50 -27.00
C VAL A 82 -26.38 16.59 -25.47
N MET A 83 -25.93 17.71 -24.91
CA MET A 83 -25.80 17.88 -23.46
C MET A 83 -27.14 17.65 -22.71
N ASP A 84 -27.04 17.36 -21.41
CA ASP A 84 -28.19 17.36 -20.51
C ASP A 84 -28.23 18.72 -19.79
N VAL A 85 -29.39 19.39 -19.82
CA VAL A 85 -29.60 20.72 -19.23
C VAL A 85 -30.08 20.66 -17.77
N ASN A 86 -30.40 19.46 -17.26
CA ASN A 86 -30.94 19.28 -15.90
C ASN A 86 -29.82 19.21 -14.86
N ILE A 87 -29.07 20.30 -14.69
CA ILE A 87 -28.05 20.38 -13.64
C ILE A 87 -28.74 20.32 -12.28
N VAL A 88 -28.24 19.45 -11.41
CA VAL A 88 -28.67 19.36 -10.02
C VAL A 88 -27.55 19.92 -9.15
N THR A 89 -27.87 20.94 -8.36
CA THR A 89 -26.92 21.60 -7.45
C THR A 89 -27.20 21.24 -6.00
N ILE A 90 -26.18 21.30 -5.15
CA ILE A 90 -26.30 21.08 -3.70
C ILE A 90 -25.39 22.04 -2.93
N SER A 91 -25.84 22.49 -1.75
CA SER A 91 -25.03 23.29 -0.83
C SER A 91 -23.96 22.41 -0.14
N PRO A 92 -22.75 22.92 0.14
CA PRO A 92 -21.79 22.21 1.00
C PRO A 92 -22.33 21.98 2.42
N ASP A 93 -23.30 22.77 2.89
CA ASP A 93 -23.88 22.61 4.22
C ASP A 93 -24.94 21.50 4.28
N ALA A 94 -25.44 21.01 3.14
CA ALA A 94 -26.42 19.93 3.14
C ALA A 94 -25.83 18.63 3.70
N PHE A 95 -26.69 17.80 4.29
CA PHE A 95 -26.30 16.49 4.78
C PHE A 95 -26.14 15.48 3.64
N VAL A 96 -25.31 14.47 3.87
CA VAL A 96 -25.06 13.41 2.89
C VAL A 96 -26.34 12.65 2.50
N TYR A 97 -27.24 12.39 3.45
CA TYR A 97 -28.51 11.72 3.13
C TYR A 97 -29.38 12.54 2.18
N GLU A 98 -29.39 13.88 2.32
CA GLU A 98 -30.14 14.78 1.44
C GLU A 98 -29.60 14.71 0.01
N ALA A 99 -28.28 14.65 -0.14
CA ALA A 99 -27.60 14.47 -1.41
C ALA A 99 -28.01 13.15 -2.09
N ILE A 100 -28.04 12.06 -1.32
CA ILE A 100 -28.45 10.73 -1.83
C ILE A 100 -29.91 10.77 -2.29
N LEU A 101 -30.82 11.28 -1.45
CA LEU A 101 -32.24 11.40 -1.79
C LEU A 101 -32.45 12.28 -3.03
N MET A 102 -31.72 13.38 -3.14
CA MET A 102 -31.76 14.27 -4.31
C MET A 102 -31.28 13.56 -5.59
N MET A 103 -30.18 12.81 -5.53
CA MET A 103 -29.68 12.01 -6.67
C MET A 103 -30.69 10.94 -7.12
N PHE A 104 -31.38 10.28 -6.18
CA PHE A 104 -32.42 9.31 -6.51
C PHE A 104 -33.65 9.99 -7.12
N GLY A 105 -34.18 11.02 -6.46
CA GLY A 105 -35.39 11.72 -6.91
C GLY A 105 -35.22 12.42 -8.25
N LYS A 106 -34.06 13.03 -8.51
CA LYS A 106 -33.74 13.70 -9.78
C LYS A 106 -33.12 12.76 -10.83
N LYS A 107 -32.94 11.47 -10.51
CA LYS A 107 -32.22 10.49 -11.33
C LYS A 107 -30.82 10.94 -11.78
N SER A 108 -30.22 11.89 -11.08
CA SER A 108 -28.89 12.40 -11.39
C SER A 108 -27.80 11.53 -10.75
N ARG A 109 -26.71 11.33 -11.48
CA ARG A 109 -25.50 10.66 -10.97
C ARG A 109 -24.46 11.63 -10.41
N TYR A 110 -24.63 12.92 -10.66
CA TYR A 110 -23.69 13.96 -10.28
C TYR A 110 -24.42 15.14 -9.64
N LEU A 111 -23.81 15.73 -8.62
CA LEU A 111 -24.27 16.97 -8.00
C LEU A 111 -23.17 18.01 -8.14
N LEU A 112 -23.53 19.21 -8.60
CA LEU A 112 -22.64 20.36 -8.64
C LEU A 112 -22.72 21.07 -7.29
N VAL A 113 -21.59 21.24 -6.61
CA VAL A 113 -21.54 21.86 -5.28
C VAL A 113 -21.50 23.36 -5.45
N ASN A 114 -22.52 24.03 -4.93
CA ASN A 114 -22.70 25.48 -5.03
C ASN A 114 -22.79 26.09 -3.64
N ASP A 115 -21.85 26.97 -3.32
CA ASP A 115 -21.84 27.79 -2.13
C ASP A 115 -22.22 29.23 -2.51
N ASN A 116 -23.49 29.57 -2.34
CA ASN A 116 -24.00 30.94 -2.54
C ASN A 116 -23.63 31.60 -3.89
N GLY A 117 -23.62 30.80 -4.97
CA GLY A 117 -23.28 31.25 -6.33
C GLY A 117 -21.85 30.89 -6.74
N ASN A 118 -21.00 30.45 -5.81
CA ASN A 118 -19.66 29.96 -6.09
C ASN A 118 -19.65 28.43 -6.24
N TYR A 119 -19.25 27.95 -7.42
CA TYR A 119 -19.22 26.52 -7.72
C TYR A 119 -17.88 25.89 -7.31
N LEU A 120 -17.90 25.16 -6.19
CA LEU A 120 -16.68 24.62 -5.56
C LEU A 120 -16.15 23.36 -6.24
N GLY A 121 -17.01 22.58 -6.87
CA GLY A 121 -16.68 21.24 -7.33
C GLY A 121 -17.90 20.42 -7.70
N PHE A 122 -17.71 19.14 -7.96
CA PHE A 122 -18.82 18.21 -8.13
C PHE A 122 -18.59 16.88 -7.41
N LEU A 123 -19.70 16.20 -7.10
CA LEU A 123 -19.74 14.89 -6.47
C LEU A 123 -20.44 13.88 -7.37
N SER A 124 -19.88 12.68 -7.47
CA SER A 124 -20.56 11.55 -8.11
C SER A 124 -21.25 10.68 -7.08
N ARG A 125 -22.32 9.99 -7.49
CA ARG A 125 -23.02 9.01 -6.65
C ARG A 125 -22.09 7.95 -6.09
N ASN A 126 -21.18 7.42 -6.92
CA ASN A 126 -20.22 6.41 -6.49
C ASN A 126 -19.29 6.95 -5.40
N ARG A 127 -18.85 8.22 -5.50
CA ARG A 127 -18.03 8.84 -4.46
C ARG A 127 -18.80 8.93 -3.14
N LEU A 128 -20.01 9.48 -3.16
CA LEU A 128 -20.86 9.61 -1.97
C LEU A 128 -21.10 8.27 -1.28
N LEU A 129 -21.47 7.23 -2.03
CA LEU A 129 -21.69 5.90 -1.48
C LEU A 129 -20.39 5.28 -0.96
N SER A 130 -19.26 5.52 -1.63
CA SER A 130 -17.98 4.94 -1.23
C SER A 130 -17.40 5.54 0.06
N GLU A 131 -17.72 6.79 0.38
CA GLU A 131 -17.33 7.41 1.65
C GLU A 131 -18.01 6.79 2.87
N GLN A 132 -19.18 6.17 2.66
CA GLN A 132 -20.05 5.69 3.73
C GLN A 132 -19.97 4.17 3.94
N ALA A 133 -19.26 3.46 3.07
CA ALA A 133 -19.25 2.01 3.12
C ALA A 133 -18.24 1.46 4.13
N GLU A 134 -18.70 0.50 4.96
CA GLU A 134 -17.86 -0.30 5.86
C GLU A 134 -17.15 -1.49 5.17
N SER A 135 -17.37 -1.66 3.86
CA SER A 135 -16.71 -2.72 3.10
C SER A 135 -15.27 -2.31 2.77
N PRO A 136 -14.26 -3.14 3.10
CA PRO A 136 -12.87 -2.88 2.69
C PRO A 136 -12.73 -2.65 1.18
N LEU A 137 -13.49 -3.37 0.37
CA LEU A 137 -13.48 -3.22 -1.09
C LEU A 137 -13.97 -1.84 -1.53
N VAL A 138 -15.06 -1.36 -0.95
CA VAL A 138 -15.60 -0.05 -1.27
C VAL A 138 -14.68 1.06 -0.74
N PHE A 139 -14.06 0.84 0.42
CA PHE A 139 -13.05 1.76 0.94
C PHE A 139 -11.85 1.88 0.00
N ILE A 140 -11.28 0.75 -0.46
CA ILE A 140 -10.20 0.74 -1.48
C ILE A 140 -10.63 1.51 -2.73
N GLN A 141 -11.87 1.33 -3.19
CA GLN A 141 -12.39 2.09 -4.33
C GLN A 141 -12.47 3.60 -4.05
N SER A 142 -12.78 3.98 -2.81
CA SER A 142 -12.77 5.38 -2.38
C SER A 142 -11.35 5.99 -2.41
N VAL A 143 -10.32 5.20 -2.06
CA VAL A 143 -8.90 5.59 -2.15
C VAL A 143 -8.49 5.78 -3.61
N LYS A 144 -8.84 4.84 -4.50
CA LYS A 144 -8.60 4.97 -5.95
C LYS A 144 -9.23 6.24 -6.54
N SER A 145 -10.38 6.61 -6.00
CA SER A 145 -11.14 7.79 -6.45
C SER A 145 -10.65 9.10 -5.83
N ALA A 146 -9.61 9.07 -4.99
CA ALA A 146 -9.09 10.25 -4.31
C ALA A 146 -8.55 11.28 -5.29
N VAL A 147 -8.77 12.55 -4.95
CA VAL A 147 -8.61 13.68 -5.87
C VAL A 147 -7.31 14.45 -5.67
N ASN A 148 -6.66 14.32 -4.51
CA ASN A 148 -5.38 14.96 -4.19
C ASN A 148 -4.70 14.27 -2.99
N THR A 149 -3.47 14.66 -2.68
CA THR A 149 -2.69 14.10 -1.56
C THR A 149 -3.37 14.29 -0.19
N THR A 150 -4.09 15.40 0.04
CA THR A 150 -4.80 15.65 1.30
C THR A 150 -5.99 14.70 1.50
N ASP A 151 -6.70 14.37 0.43
CA ASP A 151 -7.75 13.36 0.45
C ASP A 151 -7.15 11.98 0.78
N LEU A 152 -6.02 11.60 0.15
CA LEU A 152 -5.29 10.36 0.48
C LEU A 152 -4.88 10.30 1.97
N LYS A 153 -4.42 11.41 2.54
CA LYS A 153 -4.13 11.54 3.98
C LYS A 153 -5.37 11.24 4.83
N SER A 154 -6.50 11.86 4.51
CA SER A 154 -7.76 11.63 5.24
C SER A 154 -8.22 10.17 5.15
N LYS A 155 -7.94 9.49 4.02
CA LYS A 155 -8.20 8.05 3.85
C LYS A 155 -7.27 7.22 4.71
N TRP A 156 -5.97 7.46 4.67
CA TRP A 156 -5.00 6.72 5.47
C TRP A 156 -5.33 6.78 6.96
N GLN A 157 -5.76 7.93 7.46
CA GLN A 157 -6.20 8.11 8.85
C GLN A 157 -7.40 7.25 9.26
N LYS A 158 -8.22 6.78 8.31
CA LYS A 158 -9.35 5.88 8.57
C LYS A 158 -8.95 4.40 8.62
N VAL A 159 -7.78 4.02 8.10
CA VAL A 159 -7.32 2.62 8.00
C VAL A 159 -7.23 1.92 9.37
N PRO A 160 -6.71 2.55 10.44
CA PRO A 160 -6.69 1.92 11.77
C PRO A 160 -8.07 1.46 12.25
N GLY A 161 -9.12 2.25 12.00
CA GLY A 161 -10.49 1.90 12.35
C GLY A 161 -11.02 0.70 11.55
N ILE A 162 -10.69 0.61 10.27
CA ILE A 162 -11.05 -0.54 9.43
C ILE A 162 -10.34 -1.81 9.92
N VAL A 163 -9.06 -1.71 10.25
CA VAL A 163 -8.27 -2.82 10.81
C VAL A 163 -8.88 -3.31 12.12
N ALA A 164 -9.22 -2.41 13.05
CA ALA A 164 -9.89 -2.76 14.30
C ALA A 164 -11.19 -3.54 14.06
N GLN A 165 -12.06 -3.01 13.19
CA GLN A 165 -13.35 -3.65 12.87
C GLN A 165 -13.20 -5.04 12.25
N LEU A 166 -12.22 -5.23 11.35
CA LEU A 166 -11.97 -6.54 10.74
C LEU A 166 -11.50 -7.56 11.79
N LEU A 167 -10.59 -7.16 12.67
CA LEU A 167 -10.06 -8.04 13.72
C LEU A 167 -11.13 -8.38 14.77
N GLU A 168 -11.97 -7.42 15.17
CA GLU A 168 -13.10 -7.65 16.08
C GLU A 168 -14.12 -8.64 15.51
N ARG A 169 -14.31 -8.66 14.19
CA ARG A 169 -15.15 -9.62 13.47
C ARG A 169 -14.48 -10.99 13.26
N GLY A 170 -13.26 -11.18 13.80
CA GLY A 170 -12.52 -12.44 13.68
C GLY A 170 -11.90 -12.68 12.31
N VAL A 171 -11.75 -11.65 11.48
CA VAL A 171 -11.08 -11.78 10.17
C VAL A 171 -9.61 -12.12 10.40
N HIS A 172 -9.13 -13.14 9.67
CA HIS A 172 -7.76 -13.62 9.79
C HIS A 172 -6.73 -12.54 9.41
N ALA A 173 -5.65 -12.42 10.19
CA ALA A 173 -4.64 -11.35 10.03
C ALA A 173 -4.05 -11.26 8.61
N LYS A 174 -3.86 -12.41 7.94
CA LYS A 174 -3.48 -12.47 6.52
C LYS A 174 -4.34 -11.56 5.63
N ILE A 175 -5.66 -11.67 5.74
CA ILE A 175 -6.62 -10.89 4.94
C ILE A 175 -6.54 -9.42 5.34
N VAL A 176 -6.36 -9.12 6.63
CA VAL A 176 -6.20 -7.75 7.11
C VAL A 176 -4.95 -7.10 6.53
N ASN A 177 -3.80 -7.80 6.49
CA ASN A 177 -2.59 -7.28 5.84
C ASN A 177 -2.80 -7.06 4.33
N GLU A 178 -3.51 -7.95 3.64
CA GLU A 178 -3.84 -7.77 2.21
C GLU A 178 -4.65 -6.48 2.01
N VAL A 179 -5.62 -6.19 2.88
CA VAL A 179 -6.39 -4.93 2.85
C VAL A 179 -5.49 -3.73 3.09
N VAL A 180 -4.69 -3.73 4.16
CA VAL A 180 -3.79 -2.61 4.51
C VAL A 180 -2.79 -2.36 3.38
N THR A 181 -2.16 -3.40 2.86
CA THR A 181 -1.20 -3.32 1.75
C THR A 181 -1.88 -2.80 0.48
N THR A 182 -3.08 -3.29 0.14
CA THR A 182 -3.79 -2.81 -1.06
C THR A 182 -4.13 -1.32 -0.97
N ILE A 183 -4.48 -0.84 0.22
CA ILE A 183 -4.71 0.58 0.46
C ILE A 183 -3.41 1.38 0.32
N ALA A 184 -2.32 0.93 0.94
CA ALA A 184 -1.00 1.56 0.86
C ALA A 184 -0.50 1.63 -0.60
N ASP A 185 -0.50 0.51 -1.32
CA ASP A 185 -0.16 0.44 -2.74
C ASP A 185 -0.98 1.42 -3.57
N THR A 186 -2.30 1.49 -3.31
CA THR A 186 -3.19 2.40 -4.05
C THR A 186 -2.83 3.87 -3.79
N ILE A 187 -2.45 4.21 -2.56
CA ILE A 187 -1.97 5.55 -2.21
C ILE A 187 -0.65 5.85 -2.93
N SER A 188 0.32 4.94 -2.85
CA SER A 188 1.63 5.08 -3.49
C SER A 188 1.50 5.27 -5.00
N LEU A 189 0.65 4.46 -5.65
CA LEU A 189 0.32 4.61 -7.08
C LEU A 189 -0.23 6.00 -7.41
N LYS A 190 -1.19 6.49 -6.63
CA LYS A 190 -1.80 7.81 -6.85
C LYS A 190 -0.79 8.95 -6.67
N ILE A 191 0.11 8.83 -5.70
CA ILE A 191 1.19 9.80 -5.48
C ILE A 191 2.18 9.77 -6.64
N ILE A 192 2.60 8.58 -7.08
CA ILE A 192 3.52 8.43 -8.21
C ILE A 192 2.93 9.05 -9.49
N GLU A 193 1.66 8.77 -9.80
CA GLU A 193 0.97 9.38 -10.95
C GLU A 193 0.90 10.91 -10.82
N GLU A 194 0.63 11.44 -9.62
CA GLU A 194 0.57 12.88 -9.36
C GLU A 194 1.94 13.55 -9.57
N VAL A 195 3.02 12.92 -9.09
CA VAL A 195 4.39 13.45 -9.24
C VAL A 195 4.83 13.40 -10.71
N ILE A 196 4.56 12.32 -11.44
CA ILE A 196 4.85 12.23 -12.88
C ILE A 196 4.08 13.30 -13.65
N ALA A 197 2.79 13.52 -13.34
CA ALA A 197 2.01 14.57 -13.99
C ALA A 197 2.59 15.97 -13.76
N LYS A 198 3.28 16.20 -12.63
CA LYS A 198 3.94 17.46 -12.30
C LYS A 198 5.33 17.60 -12.94
N LEU A 199 6.14 16.55 -12.91
CA LEU A 199 7.52 16.56 -13.41
C LEU A 199 7.62 16.41 -14.93
N GLY A 200 6.59 15.85 -15.56
CA GLY A 200 6.63 15.43 -16.95
C GLY A 200 6.91 13.93 -17.09
N PRO A 201 6.91 13.40 -18.32
CA PRO A 201 7.14 11.98 -18.54
C PRO A 201 8.56 11.57 -18.13
N PRO A 202 8.75 10.36 -17.58
CA PRO A 202 10.08 9.86 -17.22
C PRO A 202 10.97 9.72 -18.47
N PRO A 203 12.26 10.08 -18.39
CA PRO A 203 13.17 10.08 -19.53
C PRO A 203 13.66 8.67 -19.92
N ALA A 204 13.38 7.66 -19.11
CA ALA A 204 13.70 6.27 -19.35
C ALA A 204 12.64 5.36 -18.70
N LYS A 205 12.52 4.12 -19.16
CA LYS A 205 11.70 3.12 -18.46
C LYS A 205 12.26 2.89 -17.07
N PHE A 206 11.37 2.71 -16.11
CA PHE A 206 11.75 2.45 -14.72
C PHE A 206 10.71 1.59 -14.03
N VAL A 207 11.08 1.11 -12.85
CA VAL A 207 10.19 0.52 -11.87
C VAL A 207 10.42 1.19 -10.52
N PHE A 208 9.34 1.56 -9.86
CA PHE A 208 9.35 1.88 -8.43
C PHE A 208 8.98 0.60 -7.67
N MET A 209 9.88 0.14 -6.81
CA MET A 209 9.70 -1.05 -6.01
C MET A 209 9.62 -0.70 -4.52
N VAL A 210 8.89 -1.53 -3.79
CA VAL A 210 8.78 -1.48 -2.33
C VAL A 210 9.46 -2.70 -1.74
N LEU A 211 10.01 -2.55 -0.54
CA LEU A 211 10.89 -3.53 0.09
C LEU A 211 10.30 -4.01 1.43
N GLY A 212 10.98 -4.97 2.06
CA GLY A 212 10.68 -5.39 3.42
C GLY A 212 9.21 -5.78 3.61
N SER A 213 8.56 -5.26 4.66
CA SER A 213 7.18 -5.65 4.97
C SER A 213 6.16 -5.26 3.92
N GLU A 214 6.37 -4.14 3.21
CA GLU A 214 5.50 -3.73 2.10
C GLU A 214 5.71 -4.63 0.88
N GLY A 215 6.98 -4.95 0.56
CA GLY A 215 7.33 -5.92 -0.48
C GLY A 215 6.67 -7.28 -0.26
N ARG A 216 6.66 -7.77 1.00
CA ARG A 216 5.99 -9.02 1.38
C ARG A 216 4.46 -8.94 1.48
N LYS A 217 3.86 -7.76 1.31
CA LYS A 217 2.42 -7.52 1.53
C LYS A 217 1.97 -7.82 2.97
N GLU A 218 2.81 -7.46 3.94
CA GLU A 218 2.67 -7.72 5.38
C GLU A 218 2.62 -6.42 6.18
N LEU A 219 2.16 -5.34 5.55
CA LEU A 219 2.18 -4.01 6.13
C LEU A 219 1.35 -3.95 7.42
N SER A 220 1.82 -3.15 8.38
CA SER A 220 1.15 -2.87 9.65
C SER A 220 0.81 -1.38 9.78
N LEU A 221 0.16 -0.98 10.87
CA LEU A 221 -0.25 0.41 11.09
C LEU A 221 0.91 1.31 11.56
N LYS A 222 1.98 0.74 12.15
CA LYS A 222 3.28 1.40 12.24
C LYS A 222 4.09 1.05 11.00
N THR A 223 4.08 1.94 10.00
CA THR A 223 4.83 1.75 8.76
C THR A 223 5.76 2.92 8.48
N ASP A 224 6.98 2.60 8.09
CA ASP A 224 7.94 3.43 7.39
C ASP A 224 7.78 3.26 5.88
N GLN A 225 8.58 4.01 5.12
CA GLN A 225 8.72 3.89 3.67
C GLN A 225 9.99 3.12 3.33
N ASP A 226 9.85 1.87 2.86
CA ASP A 226 10.98 1.12 2.32
C ASP A 226 10.79 0.96 0.80
N ASN A 227 11.51 1.75 0.01
CA ASN A 227 11.34 1.79 -1.44
C ASN A 227 12.64 2.07 -2.20
N ALA A 228 12.62 1.79 -3.49
CA ALA A 228 13.77 1.93 -4.38
C ALA A 228 13.32 2.10 -5.84
N ILE A 229 14.19 2.64 -6.68
CA ILE A 229 13.97 2.81 -8.12
C ILE A 229 15.04 2.06 -8.91
N ILE A 230 14.57 1.33 -9.92
CA ILE A 230 15.41 0.74 -10.96
C ILE A 230 15.00 1.35 -12.29
N TYR A 231 15.91 2.03 -12.98
CA TYR A 231 15.69 2.49 -14.35
C TYR A 231 16.50 1.66 -15.36
N GLU A 232 16.08 1.64 -16.62
CA GLU A 232 16.84 0.98 -17.67
C GLU A 232 18.21 1.66 -17.87
N ASP A 233 19.18 0.90 -18.37
CA ASP A 233 20.51 1.43 -18.65
C ASP A 233 20.44 2.42 -19.82
N THR A 234 21.13 3.56 -19.68
CA THR A 234 21.10 4.66 -20.64
C THR A 234 22.47 4.90 -21.23
N THR A 235 22.54 5.71 -22.29
CA THR A 235 23.82 6.19 -22.83
C THR A 235 24.58 7.01 -21.76
N GLU A 236 25.90 7.13 -21.93
CA GLU A 236 26.73 8.00 -21.07
C GLU A 236 26.26 9.46 -21.11
N GLU A 237 25.81 9.92 -22.28
CA GLU A 237 25.32 11.29 -22.50
C GLU A 237 24.04 11.57 -21.69
N ASP A 238 23.10 10.62 -21.66
CA ASP A 238 21.80 10.78 -20.97
C ASP A 238 21.86 10.47 -19.46
N ARG A 239 22.89 9.72 -19.01
CA ARG A 239 22.99 9.17 -17.64
C ARG A 239 22.77 10.24 -16.56
N ALA A 240 23.41 11.39 -16.69
CA ALA A 240 23.32 12.45 -15.68
C ALA A 240 21.90 13.03 -15.59
N GLY A 241 21.25 13.28 -16.73
CA GLY A 241 19.89 13.82 -16.80
C GLY A 241 18.86 12.84 -16.26
N VAL A 242 18.95 11.56 -16.67
CA VAL A 242 18.06 10.49 -16.21
C VAL A 242 18.18 10.29 -14.71
N ARG A 243 19.41 10.25 -14.19
CA ARG A 243 19.65 10.11 -12.75
C ARG A 243 19.10 11.31 -11.96
N SER A 244 19.31 12.53 -12.45
CA SER A 244 18.77 13.73 -11.81
C SER A 244 17.25 13.71 -11.74
N TYR A 245 16.58 13.33 -12.84
CA TYR A 245 15.13 13.21 -12.88
C TYR A 245 14.60 12.23 -11.83
N PHE A 246 15.18 11.02 -11.75
CA PHE A 246 14.68 10.00 -10.83
C PHE A 246 14.95 10.32 -9.36
N LEU A 247 15.99 11.08 -9.04
CA LEU A 247 16.24 11.54 -7.67
C LEU A 247 15.22 12.60 -7.23
N ASP A 248 14.94 13.59 -8.08
CA ASP A 248 13.89 14.59 -7.81
C ASP A 248 12.50 13.93 -7.71
N PHE A 249 12.21 12.99 -8.62
CA PHE A 249 11.01 12.17 -8.55
C PHE A 249 10.91 11.39 -7.23
N ALA A 250 11.99 10.74 -6.80
CA ALA A 250 12.02 9.96 -5.56
C ALA A 250 11.83 10.83 -4.31
N GLU A 251 12.46 12.00 -4.26
CA GLU A 251 12.28 12.98 -3.17
C GLU A 251 10.82 13.43 -3.08
N GLN A 252 10.22 13.86 -4.19
CA GLN A 252 8.83 14.33 -4.21
C GLN A 252 7.80 13.24 -3.85
N VAL A 253 8.04 11.98 -4.27
CA VAL A 253 7.20 10.84 -3.88
C VAL A 253 7.34 10.59 -2.37
N SER A 254 8.57 10.60 -1.84
CA SER A 254 8.85 10.32 -0.43
C SER A 254 8.22 11.36 0.50
N ASP A 255 8.29 12.64 0.12
CA ASP A 255 7.70 13.76 0.87
C ASP A 255 6.17 13.69 0.90
N LYS A 256 5.54 13.34 -0.22
CA LYS A 256 4.09 13.18 -0.30
C LYS A 256 3.59 11.98 0.49
N LEU A 257 4.31 10.85 0.45
CA LEU A 257 4.02 9.68 1.27
C LEU A 257 4.14 10.01 2.77
N ASN A 258 5.19 10.75 3.16
CA ASN A 258 5.36 11.24 4.52
C ASN A 258 4.22 12.17 4.95
N TYR A 259 3.78 13.08 4.08
CA TYR A 259 2.64 13.94 4.34
C TYR A 259 1.33 13.15 4.59
N VAL A 260 1.11 12.06 3.84
CA VAL A 260 -0.05 11.17 4.02
C VAL A 260 0.02 10.40 5.34
N GLY A 261 1.22 10.01 5.78
CA GLY A 261 1.45 9.35 7.06
C GLY A 261 2.32 8.09 7.00
N PHE A 262 3.01 7.85 5.88
CA PHE A 262 4.07 6.84 5.78
C PHE A 262 5.38 7.52 6.16
N VAL A 263 5.86 7.34 7.39
CA VAL A 263 7.01 8.13 7.87
C VAL A 263 8.29 7.77 7.12
N TYR A 264 9.23 8.71 7.01
CA TYR A 264 10.56 8.41 6.48
C TYR A 264 11.20 7.23 7.23
N CYS A 265 11.96 6.41 6.50
CA CYS A 265 12.64 5.27 7.08
C CYS A 265 13.95 5.70 7.77
N ASP A 266 14.05 5.40 9.06
CA ASP A 266 15.29 5.59 9.83
C ASP A 266 16.42 4.64 9.39
N GLY A 267 16.07 3.57 8.66
CA GLY A 267 16.98 2.54 8.17
C GLY A 267 17.64 2.86 6.82
N ASP A 268 17.37 4.02 6.24
CA ASP A 268 18.00 4.52 5.01
C ASP A 268 17.65 3.69 3.75
N TYR A 269 16.49 3.03 3.72
CA TYR A 269 15.97 2.22 2.58
C TYR A 269 14.95 2.97 1.73
N MET A 270 15.24 4.20 1.34
CA MET A 270 14.34 5.01 0.51
C MET A 270 14.96 5.29 -0.86
N ALA A 271 14.13 5.41 -1.90
CA ALA A 271 14.56 5.80 -3.23
C ALA A 271 15.18 7.22 -3.24
N SER A 272 14.84 8.07 -2.28
CA SER A 272 15.49 9.37 -2.09
C SER A 272 16.97 9.26 -1.69
N ASN A 273 17.39 8.10 -1.15
CA ASN A 273 18.82 7.78 -1.01
C ASN A 273 19.40 7.48 -2.41
N PRO A 274 20.45 8.20 -2.84
CA PRO A 274 21.03 8.02 -4.18
C PRO A 274 21.63 6.63 -4.44
N ASN A 275 21.83 5.80 -3.42
CA ASN A 275 22.25 4.41 -3.57
C ASN A 275 21.13 3.49 -4.06
N TRP A 276 19.86 3.87 -3.82
CA TRP A 276 18.67 3.05 -4.13
C TRP A 276 17.86 3.59 -5.30
N THR A 277 18.42 4.52 -6.06
CA THR A 277 17.88 5.03 -7.31
C THR A 277 18.95 4.92 -8.39
N HIS A 278 18.96 3.78 -9.08
CA HIS A 278 20.02 3.46 -10.03
C HIS A 278 19.54 2.60 -11.21
N SER A 279 20.39 2.52 -12.24
CA SER A 279 20.18 1.68 -13.40
C SER A 279 20.16 0.18 -13.07
N LEU A 280 19.55 -0.61 -13.94
CA LEU A 280 19.46 -2.07 -13.81
C LEU A 280 20.83 -2.73 -13.69
N GLU A 281 21.84 -2.29 -14.44
CA GLU A 281 23.21 -2.82 -14.35
C GLU A 281 23.81 -2.64 -12.95
N HIS A 282 23.61 -1.46 -12.34
CA HIS A 282 24.09 -1.20 -10.99
C HIS A 282 23.36 -2.05 -9.94
N TRP A 283 22.06 -2.27 -10.11
CA TRP A 283 21.33 -3.20 -9.25
C TRP A 283 21.86 -4.63 -9.38
N LYS A 284 22.11 -5.12 -10.59
CA LYS A 284 22.75 -6.42 -10.80
C LYS A 284 24.11 -6.51 -10.10
N TYR A 285 24.93 -5.46 -10.21
CA TYR A 285 26.20 -5.37 -9.50
C TYR A 285 26.02 -5.47 -7.98
N ASN A 286 25.06 -4.73 -7.40
CA ASN A 286 24.77 -4.79 -5.97
C ASN A 286 24.36 -6.20 -5.52
N TYR A 287 23.42 -6.84 -6.22
CA TYR A 287 23.01 -8.21 -5.90
C TYR A 287 24.15 -9.22 -6.03
N LYS A 288 24.98 -9.10 -7.06
CA LYS A 288 26.18 -9.92 -7.21
C LYS A 288 27.10 -9.79 -6.00
N ASN A 289 27.42 -8.57 -5.59
CA ASN A 289 28.30 -8.35 -4.43
C ASN A 289 27.67 -8.86 -3.12
N TRP A 290 26.36 -8.65 -2.92
CA TRP A 290 25.65 -9.15 -1.74
C TRP A 290 25.69 -10.68 -1.66
N ILE A 291 25.61 -11.36 -2.81
CA ILE A 291 25.64 -12.80 -2.93
C ILE A 291 27.08 -13.35 -2.82
N GLU A 292 28.04 -12.77 -3.54
CA GLU A 292 29.40 -13.30 -3.67
C GLU A 292 30.32 -12.88 -2.50
N GLU A 293 30.32 -11.59 -2.13
CA GLU A 293 31.26 -11.07 -1.12
C GLU A 293 30.77 -11.31 0.32
N ALA A 294 29.44 -11.21 0.49
CA ALA A 294 28.67 -11.45 1.71
C ALA A 294 29.44 -11.12 3.01
N LEU A 295 29.41 -9.86 3.43
CA LEU A 295 29.89 -9.45 4.76
C LEU A 295 28.76 -9.61 5.81
N PRO A 296 29.05 -10.06 7.05
CA PRO A 296 28.04 -10.26 8.09
C PRO A 296 27.16 -9.03 8.35
N GLU A 297 27.77 -7.84 8.39
CA GLU A 297 27.08 -6.57 8.64
C GLU A 297 26.22 -6.13 7.44
N ALA A 298 26.65 -6.50 6.22
CA ALA A 298 25.93 -6.21 4.99
C ALA A 298 24.68 -7.11 4.85
N ALA A 299 24.74 -8.37 5.32
CA ALA A 299 23.66 -9.35 5.17
C ALA A 299 22.34 -8.94 5.82
N VAL A 300 22.41 -8.30 7.00
CA VAL A 300 21.24 -7.71 7.64
C VAL A 300 20.69 -6.56 6.80
N LYS A 301 21.59 -5.74 6.25
CA LYS A 301 21.23 -4.53 5.50
C LYS A 301 20.53 -4.88 4.18
N PHE A 302 21.03 -5.86 3.43
CA PHE A 302 20.48 -6.17 2.12
C PHE A 302 19.29 -7.15 2.13
N ALA A 303 19.01 -7.81 3.25
CA ALA A 303 17.93 -8.81 3.33
C ALA A 303 16.56 -8.24 2.91
N ALA A 304 16.32 -6.95 3.16
CA ALA A 304 15.11 -6.25 2.73
C ALA A 304 14.95 -6.19 1.20
N PHE A 305 16.06 -6.14 0.44
CA PHE A 305 16.01 -6.12 -1.02
C PHE A 305 15.60 -7.47 -1.61
N PHE A 306 15.79 -8.58 -0.90
CA PHE A 306 15.23 -9.88 -1.30
C PHE A 306 13.73 -10.02 -0.98
N ASP A 307 13.16 -9.03 -0.31
CA ASP A 307 11.73 -8.90 -0.05
C ASP A 307 11.17 -7.72 -0.83
N CYS A 308 11.34 -7.73 -2.15
CA CYS A 308 10.97 -6.61 -3.01
C CYS A 308 9.88 -6.96 -4.03
N ARG A 309 9.03 -5.96 -4.32
CA ARG A 309 8.00 -6.06 -5.35
C ARG A 309 7.82 -4.74 -6.07
N ALA A 310 7.58 -4.79 -7.38
CA ALA A 310 7.16 -3.62 -8.15
C ALA A 310 5.77 -3.11 -7.73
N ILE A 311 5.64 -1.80 -7.62
CA ILE A 311 4.33 -1.14 -7.49
C ILE A 311 3.97 -0.32 -8.73
N TYR A 312 4.93 0.26 -9.43
CA TYR A 312 4.70 1.11 -10.61
C TYR A 312 5.83 0.93 -11.63
N GLY A 313 5.52 1.05 -12.93
CA GLY A 313 6.51 1.08 -14.00
C GLY A 313 6.55 -0.18 -14.87
N ASP A 314 7.66 -0.40 -15.57
CA ASP A 314 7.86 -1.52 -16.50
C ASP A 314 8.37 -2.77 -15.76
N LEU A 315 7.48 -3.76 -15.59
CA LEU A 315 7.76 -4.99 -14.85
C LEU A 315 8.88 -5.84 -15.47
N THR A 316 9.18 -5.67 -16.76
CA THR A 316 10.26 -6.41 -17.42
C THR A 316 11.63 -6.11 -16.82
N ILE A 317 11.81 -4.94 -16.18
CA ILE A 317 13.04 -4.60 -15.45
C ILE A 317 13.21 -5.51 -14.23
N MET A 318 12.13 -5.72 -13.46
CA MET A 318 12.15 -6.64 -12.31
C MET A 318 12.35 -8.08 -12.74
N GLU A 319 11.74 -8.50 -13.85
CA GLU A 319 11.93 -9.85 -14.40
C GLU A 319 13.40 -10.08 -14.75
N LYS A 320 14.05 -9.14 -15.45
CA LYS A 320 15.48 -9.20 -15.78
C LYS A 320 16.37 -9.24 -14.53
N LEU A 321 16.04 -8.47 -13.49
CA LEU A 321 16.77 -8.51 -12.23
C LEU A 321 16.61 -9.87 -11.54
N ARG A 322 15.38 -10.40 -11.48
CA ARG A 322 15.10 -11.71 -10.88
C ARG A 322 15.80 -12.85 -11.61
N SER A 323 15.82 -12.83 -12.95
CA SER A 323 16.58 -13.81 -13.74
C SER A 323 18.06 -13.76 -13.42
N PHE A 324 18.64 -12.55 -13.32
CA PHE A 324 20.04 -12.39 -12.92
C PHE A 324 20.30 -12.92 -11.51
N VAL A 325 19.45 -12.60 -10.54
CA VAL A 325 19.59 -13.11 -9.17
C VAL A 325 19.46 -14.64 -9.14
N ASP A 326 18.57 -15.24 -9.92
CA ASP A 326 18.46 -16.69 -10.05
C ASP A 326 19.76 -17.32 -10.58
N GLU A 327 20.36 -16.74 -11.62
CA GLU A 327 21.66 -17.16 -12.16
C GLU A 327 22.77 -17.08 -11.10
N GLU A 328 22.81 -15.99 -10.32
CA GLU A 328 23.78 -15.81 -9.23
C GLU A 328 23.57 -16.85 -8.11
N LEU A 329 22.33 -17.18 -7.76
CA LEU A 329 22.02 -18.18 -6.72
C LEU A 329 22.33 -19.63 -7.13
N GLN A 330 22.53 -19.91 -8.43
CA GLN A 330 22.95 -21.22 -8.92
C GLN A 330 24.44 -21.52 -8.69
N LYS A 331 25.24 -20.48 -8.39
CA LYS A 331 26.67 -20.62 -8.07
C LYS A 331 26.89 -21.28 -6.69
N PRO A 332 28.09 -21.81 -6.38
CA PRO A 332 28.39 -22.35 -5.06
C PRO A 332 28.59 -21.22 -4.04
N ILE A 333 27.50 -20.74 -3.45
CA ILE A 333 27.46 -19.56 -2.55
C ILE A 333 27.06 -19.92 -1.11
N GLU A 334 27.55 -21.03 -0.57
CA GLU A 334 27.16 -21.52 0.78
C GLU A 334 27.28 -20.44 1.86
N LYS A 335 28.35 -19.64 1.79
CA LYS A 335 28.64 -18.52 2.68
C LYS A 335 27.50 -17.48 2.74
N PHE A 336 26.84 -17.20 1.62
CA PHE A 336 25.68 -16.30 1.56
C PHE A 336 24.54 -16.81 2.44
N TYR A 337 24.19 -18.09 2.31
CA TYR A 337 23.12 -18.70 3.11
C TYR A 337 23.48 -18.75 4.59
N VAL A 338 24.75 -18.98 4.95
CA VAL A 338 25.21 -18.91 6.35
C VAL A 338 24.96 -17.53 6.95
N TYR A 339 25.31 -16.45 6.25
CA TYR A 339 25.11 -15.10 6.77
C TYR A 339 23.64 -14.70 6.82
N LEU A 340 22.85 -15.07 5.82
CA LEU A 340 21.42 -14.82 5.85
C LEU A 340 20.73 -15.62 6.97
N ALA A 341 21.18 -16.85 7.23
CA ALA A 341 20.74 -17.66 8.38
C ALA A 341 21.16 -17.04 9.72
N LYS A 342 22.36 -16.47 9.82
CA LYS A 342 22.79 -15.73 11.02
C LYS A 342 21.86 -14.56 11.33
N ASN A 343 21.34 -13.85 10.33
CA ASN A 343 20.34 -12.80 10.54
C ASN A 343 19.08 -13.34 11.26
N ALA A 344 18.57 -14.50 10.82
CA ALA A 344 17.44 -15.17 11.47
C ALA A 344 17.72 -15.58 12.93
N LEU A 345 18.99 -15.69 13.31
CA LEU A 345 19.45 -16.04 14.67
C LEU A 345 19.78 -14.82 15.54
N LEU A 346 19.82 -13.60 14.98
CA LEU A 346 20.10 -12.37 15.74
C LEU A 346 18.97 -12.04 16.73
N TYR A 347 17.73 -12.28 16.32
CA TYR A 347 16.56 -11.98 17.13
C TYR A 347 16.09 -13.24 17.87
N GLU A 348 16.34 -13.28 19.18
CA GLU A 348 15.86 -14.39 20.00
C GLU A 348 14.38 -14.20 20.38
N PRO A 349 13.56 -15.27 20.31
CA PRO A 349 12.20 -15.22 20.82
C PRO A 349 12.21 -14.84 22.30
N PRO A 350 11.24 -14.04 22.79
CA PRO A 350 11.26 -13.53 24.14
C PRO A 350 10.84 -14.63 25.14
N LEU A 351 11.73 -15.57 25.41
CA LEU A 351 11.60 -16.61 26.42
C LEU A 351 12.72 -16.52 27.44
N THR A 352 12.38 -16.68 28.71
CA THR A 352 13.34 -16.93 29.78
C THR A 352 13.68 -18.42 29.83
N TYR A 353 14.74 -18.76 30.57
CA TYR A 353 15.12 -20.15 30.84
C TYR A 353 13.97 -20.98 31.44
N PHE A 354 13.12 -20.35 32.27
CA PHE A 354 11.95 -20.97 32.88
C PHE A 354 10.70 -20.94 31.97
N LYS A 355 10.86 -20.67 30.67
CA LYS A 355 9.76 -20.64 29.67
C LYS A 355 8.67 -19.60 30.00
N HIS A 356 9.03 -18.52 30.68
CA HIS A 356 8.21 -17.32 30.80
C HIS A 356 8.53 -16.34 29.68
N ILE A 357 7.61 -15.43 29.36
CA ILE A 357 7.88 -14.39 28.36
C ILE A 357 8.96 -13.45 28.90
N ARG A 358 10.06 -13.28 28.15
CA ARG A 358 11.12 -12.32 28.46
C ARG A 358 10.61 -10.91 28.16
N THR A 359 10.68 -10.05 29.15
CA THR A 359 10.16 -8.68 29.06
C THR A 359 11.25 -7.64 29.27
N GLN A 360 10.93 -6.42 28.89
CA GLN A 360 11.66 -5.21 29.23
C GLN A 360 10.70 -4.21 29.90
N LYS A 361 11.24 -3.32 30.74
CA LYS A 361 10.46 -2.27 31.38
C LYS A 361 10.45 -1.01 30.51
N ILE A 362 9.28 -0.64 30.00
CA ILE A 362 9.03 0.65 29.36
C ILE A 362 7.95 1.37 30.16
N ALA A 363 8.20 2.61 30.58
CA ALA A 363 7.25 3.42 31.36
C ALA A 363 6.66 2.66 32.58
N LYS A 364 7.49 1.87 33.28
CA LYS A 364 7.14 1.00 34.42
C LYS A 364 6.22 -0.19 34.09
N LYS A 365 5.94 -0.47 32.82
CA LYS A 365 5.18 -1.63 32.38
C LYS A 365 6.09 -2.71 31.82
N GLU A 366 5.74 -3.96 32.07
CA GLU A 366 6.41 -5.14 31.50
C GLU A 366 5.90 -5.38 30.08
N VAL A 367 6.78 -5.25 29.10
CA VAL A 367 6.44 -5.38 27.67
C VAL A 367 7.42 -6.28 26.94
N PHE A 368 7.00 -6.81 25.78
CA PHE A 368 7.92 -7.41 24.79
C PHE A 368 7.69 -6.78 23.42
N ASP A 369 8.73 -6.76 22.58
CA ASP A 369 8.63 -6.28 21.20
C ASP A 369 8.13 -7.39 20.27
N ILE A 370 6.90 -7.25 19.79
CA ILE A 370 6.29 -8.24 18.90
C ILE A 370 6.91 -8.25 17.50
N LYS A 371 7.44 -7.11 17.00
CA LYS A 371 8.12 -7.07 15.70
C LYS A 371 9.36 -7.95 15.77
N THR A 372 10.17 -7.76 16.81
CA THR A 372 11.37 -8.56 17.07
C THR A 372 11.05 -10.05 17.24
N ALA A 373 9.94 -10.39 17.92
CA ALA A 373 9.51 -11.78 18.07
C ALA A 373 9.07 -12.46 16.76
N MET A 374 8.59 -11.69 15.78
CA MET A 374 8.14 -12.20 14.47
C MET A 374 9.28 -12.36 13.46
N THR A 375 10.32 -11.52 13.55
CA THR A 375 11.44 -11.47 12.59
C THR A 375 12.07 -12.84 12.28
N PRO A 376 12.29 -13.73 13.26
CA PRO A 376 12.88 -15.05 12.99
C PRO A 376 12.09 -15.90 11.99
N ILE A 377 10.75 -15.83 12.01
CA ILE A 377 9.91 -16.60 11.06
C ILE A 377 10.08 -16.06 9.65
N VAL A 378 10.12 -14.73 9.51
CA VAL A 378 10.31 -14.05 8.22
C VAL A 378 11.68 -14.38 7.64
N ASP A 379 12.73 -14.23 8.44
CA ASP A 379 14.11 -14.46 8.01
C ASP A 379 14.34 -15.94 7.67
N LEU A 380 13.78 -16.87 8.47
CA LEU A 380 13.76 -18.29 8.17
C LEU A 380 13.13 -18.56 6.80
N ALA A 381 11.90 -18.08 6.60
CA ALA A 381 11.18 -18.28 5.36
C ALA A 381 11.95 -17.71 4.16
N ARG A 382 12.62 -16.56 4.33
CA ARG A 382 13.46 -15.95 3.29
C ARG A 382 14.66 -16.81 2.93
N VAL A 383 15.44 -17.28 3.90
CA VAL A 383 16.63 -18.10 3.66
C VAL A 383 16.26 -19.36 2.89
N TYR A 384 15.23 -20.08 3.35
CA TYR A 384 14.78 -21.29 2.68
C TYR A 384 14.17 -21.00 1.31
N ALA A 385 13.42 -19.89 1.16
CA ALA A 385 12.87 -19.49 -0.14
C ALA A 385 13.97 -19.22 -1.17
N LEU A 386 15.01 -18.46 -0.80
CA LEU A 386 16.13 -18.17 -1.69
C LEU A 386 16.94 -19.42 -2.03
N GLN A 387 17.22 -20.29 -1.05
CA GLN A 387 17.90 -21.57 -1.29
C GLN A 387 17.14 -22.46 -2.29
N ASN A 388 15.81 -22.35 -2.33
CA ASN A 388 14.94 -23.09 -3.25
C ASN A 388 14.48 -22.26 -4.46
N ARG A 389 15.09 -21.08 -4.69
CA ARG A 389 14.84 -20.20 -5.85
C ARG A 389 13.36 -19.76 -5.98
N ILE A 390 12.72 -19.49 -4.84
CA ILE A 390 11.32 -19.05 -4.76
C ILE A 390 11.26 -17.52 -4.76
N PHE A 391 11.15 -16.92 -5.95
CA PHE A 391 11.11 -15.46 -6.13
C PHE A 391 9.72 -14.88 -6.43
N GLN A 392 8.76 -15.70 -6.84
CA GLN A 392 7.42 -15.22 -7.24
C GLN A 392 6.47 -15.07 -6.04
N LYS A 393 6.89 -15.51 -4.84
CA LYS A 393 6.10 -15.50 -3.61
C LYS A 393 6.68 -14.47 -2.66
N GLU A 394 6.00 -13.34 -2.57
CA GLU A 394 6.52 -12.23 -1.76
C GLU A 394 6.17 -12.39 -0.28
N ASN A 395 5.01 -12.98 0.04
CA ASN A 395 4.55 -13.10 1.42
C ASN A 395 5.20 -14.30 2.15
N THR A 396 5.51 -14.13 3.43
CA THR A 396 6.06 -15.17 4.33
C THR A 396 5.18 -16.42 4.31
N GLY A 397 3.86 -16.29 4.42
CA GLY A 397 2.95 -17.44 4.40
C GLY A 397 2.92 -18.17 3.06
N GLU A 398 3.05 -17.47 1.94
CA GLU A 398 3.13 -18.10 0.61
C GLU A 398 4.47 -18.82 0.40
N ARG A 399 5.57 -18.25 0.90
CA ARG A 399 6.88 -18.90 0.92
C ARG A 399 6.84 -20.18 1.75
N LEU A 400 6.31 -20.13 2.98
CA LEU A 400 6.13 -21.30 3.83
C LEU A 400 5.29 -22.39 3.15
N LYS A 401 4.16 -22.01 2.52
CA LYS A 401 3.32 -22.96 1.79
C LYS A 401 4.08 -23.62 0.64
N THR A 402 4.80 -22.84 -0.15
CA THR A 402 5.56 -23.35 -1.30
C THR A 402 6.70 -24.26 -0.85
N LEU A 403 7.39 -23.92 0.24
CA LEU A 403 8.43 -24.77 0.84
C LEU A 403 7.87 -26.11 1.33
N LYS A 404 6.65 -26.11 1.88
CA LYS A 404 5.94 -27.34 2.25
C LYS A 404 5.55 -28.15 1.01
N ASP A 405 5.01 -27.51 -0.02
CA ASP A 405 4.63 -28.18 -1.28
C ASP A 405 5.86 -28.80 -2.00
N LEU A 406 7.06 -28.25 -1.80
CA LEU A 406 8.34 -28.80 -2.28
C LEU A 406 8.97 -29.87 -1.34
N GLY A 407 8.34 -30.18 -0.21
CA GLY A 407 8.86 -31.15 0.77
C GLY A 407 10.05 -30.64 1.61
N VAL A 408 10.36 -29.34 1.55
CA VAL A 408 11.40 -28.72 2.38
C VAL A 408 10.94 -28.60 3.83
N PHE A 409 9.64 -28.35 4.04
CA PHE A 409 8.99 -28.42 5.34
C PHE A 409 7.91 -29.50 5.36
N THR A 410 7.72 -30.11 6.52
CA THR A 410 6.58 -30.99 6.77
C THR A 410 5.29 -30.17 6.90
N GLU A 411 4.14 -30.83 6.77
CA GLU A 411 2.83 -30.20 6.98
C GLU A 411 2.72 -29.60 8.39
N GLN A 412 3.15 -30.34 9.41
CA GLN A 412 3.20 -29.86 10.78
C GLN A 412 4.07 -28.59 10.91
N GLN A 413 5.26 -28.57 10.30
CA GLN A 413 6.13 -27.41 10.37
C GLN A 413 5.52 -26.16 9.72
N PHE A 414 4.85 -26.35 8.59
CA PHE A 414 4.11 -25.29 7.92
C PHE A 414 2.98 -24.75 8.78
N ASP A 415 2.15 -25.63 9.35
CA ASP A 415 1.00 -25.24 10.16
C ASP A 415 1.45 -24.47 11.41
N GLU A 416 2.45 -24.99 12.15
CA GLU A 416 2.99 -24.35 13.35
C GLU A 416 3.56 -22.95 13.05
N LEU A 417 4.39 -22.81 12.01
CA LEU A 417 4.98 -21.52 11.64
C LEU A 417 3.95 -20.54 11.11
N SER A 418 3.01 -21.00 10.28
CA SER A 418 1.99 -20.14 9.69
C SER A 418 1.02 -19.65 10.76
N GLN A 419 0.60 -20.51 11.68
CA GLN A 419 -0.27 -20.12 12.80
C GLN A 419 0.45 -19.16 13.74
N ALA A 420 1.70 -19.45 14.11
CA ALA A 420 2.53 -18.57 14.93
C ALA A 420 2.65 -17.17 14.32
N TYR A 421 3.00 -17.09 13.04
CA TYR A 421 3.18 -15.83 12.33
C TYR A 421 1.90 -14.99 12.29
N TYR A 422 0.78 -15.58 11.87
CA TYR A 422 -0.47 -14.83 11.73
C TYR A 422 -1.14 -14.52 13.07
N TYR A 423 -0.91 -15.33 14.11
CA TYR A 423 -1.33 -14.98 15.46
C TYR A 423 -0.58 -13.75 15.98
N LEU A 424 0.75 -13.73 15.87
CA LEU A 424 1.56 -12.58 16.27
C LEU A 424 1.20 -11.33 15.45
N MET A 425 0.97 -11.49 14.14
CA MET A 425 0.54 -10.40 13.27
C MET A 425 -0.84 -9.85 13.68
N GLY A 426 -1.80 -10.71 13.99
CA GLY A 426 -3.12 -10.31 14.47
C GLY A 426 -3.03 -9.52 15.78
N LEU A 427 -2.22 -10.00 16.73
CA LEU A 427 -1.97 -9.31 18.00
C LEU A 427 -1.30 -7.94 17.77
N ARG A 428 -0.32 -7.87 16.87
CA ARG A 428 0.37 -6.63 16.50
C ARG A 428 -0.57 -5.60 15.89
N LEU A 429 -1.39 -6.00 14.92
CA LEU A 429 -2.36 -5.13 14.27
C LEU A 429 -3.44 -4.65 15.25
N LYS A 430 -3.95 -5.54 16.10
CA LYS A 430 -4.95 -5.20 17.12
C LYS A 430 -4.40 -4.18 18.11
N HIS A 431 -3.18 -4.39 18.59
CA HIS A 431 -2.49 -3.46 19.48
C HIS A 431 -2.33 -2.08 18.85
N GLN A 432 -1.76 -2.01 17.64
CA GLN A 432 -1.54 -0.75 16.95
C GLN A 432 -2.85 -0.04 16.61
N ALA A 433 -3.89 -0.77 16.23
CA ALA A 433 -5.20 -0.20 15.95
C ALA A 433 -5.78 0.45 17.21
N LYS A 434 -5.78 -0.27 18.34
CA LYS A 434 -6.23 0.24 19.64
C LYS A 434 -5.50 1.52 20.04
N LEU A 435 -4.16 1.53 19.95
CA LEU A 435 -3.35 2.71 20.30
C LEU A 435 -3.79 3.96 19.51
N ILE A 436 -4.14 3.80 18.23
CA ILE A 436 -4.54 4.91 17.37
C ILE A 436 -6.01 5.30 17.60
N THR A 437 -6.91 4.32 17.65
CA THR A 437 -8.36 4.56 17.62
C THR A 437 -8.96 4.85 18.98
N GLU A 438 -8.43 4.25 20.05
CA GLU A 438 -8.93 4.40 21.42
C GLU A 438 -8.02 5.31 22.24
N ASP A 439 -6.71 5.05 22.22
CA ASP A 439 -5.76 5.76 23.09
C ASP A 439 -5.24 7.06 22.48
N HIS A 440 -5.50 7.29 21.18
CA HIS A 440 -5.07 8.47 20.42
C HIS A 440 -3.57 8.77 20.49
N ILE A 441 -2.74 7.71 20.50
CA ILE A 441 -1.28 7.79 20.53
C ILE A 441 -0.64 7.08 19.34
N ALA A 442 0.63 7.41 19.09
CA ALA A 442 1.39 6.81 18.00
C ALA A 442 1.54 5.28 18.19
N PRO A 443 1.38 4.49 17.12
CA PRO A 443 1.49 3.04 17.21
C PRO A 443 2.92 2.60 17.53
N ASN A 444 3.06 1.56 18.34
CA ASN A 444 4.34 0.92 18.66
C ASN A 444 4.24 -0.62 18.53
N ASN A 445 5.34 -1.33 18.81
CA ASN A 445 5.38 -2.80 18.77
C ASN A 445 5.47 -3.43 20.17
N PHE A 446 5.30 -2.65 21.24
CA PHE A 446 5.50 -3.11 22.61
C PHE A 446 4.18 -3.60 23.21
N ILE A 447 4.04 -4.92 23.36
CA ILE A 447 2.84 -5.55 23.92
C ILE A 447 2.99 -5.66 25.44
N GLU A 448 2.04 -5.07 26.16
CA GLU A 448 1.95 -5.15 27.62
C GLU A 448 1.49 -6.55 28.05
N ILE A 449 2.29 -7.21 28.90
CA ILE A 449 1.98 -8.57 29.36
C ILE A 449 0.69 -8.60 30.17
N ASP A 450 0.46 -7.60 31.01
CA ASP A 450 -0.71 -7.58 31.89
C ASP A 450 -2.03 -7.28 31.16
N ALA A 451 -1.95 -6.77 29.93
CA ALA A 451 -3.11 -6.59 29.07
C ALA A 451 -3.57 -7.89 28.39
N LEU A 452 -2.74 -8.94 28.40
CA LEU A 452 -3.04 -10.22 27.77
C LEU A 452 -3.82 -11.15 28.70
N THR A 453 -4.79 -11.86 28.14
CA THR A 453 -5.49 -12.95 28.80
C THR A 453 -4.55 -14.12 29.09
N LYS A 454 -4.94 -15.01 30.02
CA LYS A 454 -4.18 -16.22 30.32
C LYS A 454 -4.00 -17.13 29.10
N ILE A 455 -5.02 -17.23 28.25
CA ILE A 455 -4.99 -18.03 27.02
C ILE A 455 -3.98 -17.44 26.04
N GLU A 456 -3.99 -16.11 25.85
CA GLU A 456 -3.02 -15.45 24.96
C GLU A 456 -1.59 -15.62 25.46
N LYS A 457 -1.35 -15.52 26.77
CA LYS A 457 -0.02 -15.74 27.37
C LYS A 457 0.50 -17.17 27.12
N VAL A 458 -0.33 -18.19 27.33
CA VAL A 458 0.04 -19.58 27.07
C VAL A 458 0.32 -19.80 25.58
N THR A 459 -0.53 -19.25 24.71
CA THR A 459 -0.37 -19.34 23.26
C THR A 459 0.95 -18.71 22.80
N LEU A 460 1.30 -17.52 23.31
CA LEU A 460 2.58 -16.87 23.02
C LEU A 460 3.79 -17.70 23.48
N VAL A 461 3.72 -18.33 24.65
CA VAL A 461 4.80 -19.20 25.14
C VAL A 461 5.01 -20.38 24.19
N GLU A 462 3.95 -21.04 23.71
CA GLU A 462 4.07 -22.13 22.73
C GLU A 462 4.59 -21.64 21.37
N ILE A 463 4.15 -20.47 20.91
CA ILE A 463 4.68 -19.84 19.70
C ILE A 463 6.18 -19.58 19.82
N PHE A 464 6.64 -19.02 20.94
CA PHE A 464 8.05 -18.73 21.12
C PHE A 464 8.91 -20.00 21.23
N LYS A 465 8.39 -21.09 21.81
CA LYS A 465 9.06 -22.40 21.80
C LYS A 465 9.18 -22.95 20.39
N THR A 466 8.11 -22.82 19.61
CA THR A 466 8.07 -23.21 18.20
C THR A 466 9.18 -22.48 17.45
N ILE A 467 9.24 -21.15 17.54
CA ILE A 467 10.29 -20.32 16.91
C ILE A 467 11.70 -20.76 17.34
N LEU A 468 11.91 -21.02 18.63
CA LEU A 468 13.20 -21.47 19.16
C LEU A 468 13.64 -22.83 18.58
N ASN A 469 12.70 -23.78 18.47
CA ASN A 469 12.95 -25.10 17.87
C ASN A 469 13.35 -24.95 16.39
N PHE A 470 12.67 -24.07 15.65
CA PHE A 470 13.01 -23.79 14.26
C PHE A 470 14.38 -23.10 14.09
N GLN A 471 14.71 -22.14 14.95
CA GLN A 471 16.03 -21.51 14.96
C GLN A 471 17.15 -22.52 15.24
N SER A 472 16.88 -23.50 16.11
CA SER A 472 17.82 -24.61 16.37
C SER A 472 18.07 -25.45 15.11
N GLY A 473 17.01 -25.71 14.33
CA GLY A 473 17.11 -26.37 13.03
C GLY A 473 17.90 -25.57 11.99
N ILE A 474 17.70 -24.24 11.91
CA ILE A 474 18.51 -23.34 11.06
C ILE A 474 19.98 -23.43 11.44
N ARG A 475 20.29 -23.33 12.74
CA ARG A 475 21.67 -23.35 13.24
C ARG A 475 22.38 -24.65 12.84
N MET A 476 21.71 -25.78 13.03
CA MET A 476 22.24 -27.08 12.61
C MET A 476 22.46 -27.15 11.10
N LYS A 477 21.51 -26.67 10.29
CA LYS A 477 21.57 -26.79 8.82
C LYS A 477 22.59 -25.85 8.17
N PHE A 478 22.70 -24.60 8.66
CA PHE A 478 23.43 -23.54 7.96
C PHE A 478 24.70 -23.09 8.65
N THR A 479 24.85 -23.24 9.97
CA THR A 479 26.03 -22.72 10.68
C THR A 479 26.96 -23.80 11.21
N ASN A 480 26.57 -25.09 11.13
CA ASN A 480 27.32 -26.23 11.67
C ASN A 480 27.75 -26.04 13.14
N THR A 481 27.02 -25.23 13.90
CA THR A 481 27.25 -25.00 15.33
C THR A 481 26.10 -25.58 16.13
N LEU A 482 26.40 -26.48 17.07
CA LEU A 482 25.44 -26.86 18.12
C LEU A 482 25.44 -25.75 19.17
N GLY A 483 24.24 -25.29 19.52
CA GLY A 483 24.01 -24.29 20.57
C GLY A 483 24.36 -24.80 21.96
#